data_AF-A0A0G4FJ93-F1
#
_entry.id   AF-A0A0G4FJ93-F1
#
_cell.length_a   1.000
_cell.length_b   1.000
_cell.length_c   1.000
_cell.angle_alpha   90.00
_cell.angle_beta   90.00
_cell.angle_gamma   90.00
#
_symmetry.space_group_name_H-M   'P 1'
#
loop_
_entity.id
_entity.type
_entity.pdbx_description
1 polymer ?
#
loop_
_entity_poly.entity_id
_entity_poly.type
_entity_poly.pdbx_seq_one_letter_code
_entity_poly.pdbx_strand_id
1 'polypeptide(L)'
;MSTTMPTAALPPKRSLRKTKKPGVFVDMACSPPPSIITQDGPQEAAGDFCLPCVRRQHIGSNQDPPSKEPLQKFHRAKIDGSTAAFGTPYHGQRITGRLVYGETKGDYWCREDDYDIPLPLGERERTLPNIVVVRRGNCNFVTKVRIAQEKKEAMAVIVVDTLGSSRTPSEIQRVIMGDDGWGFKVKVPSIFVSDKEGSLLIEELRKNTTDVIVELAWDVPKETTVSMDFWIDLSVGKSINFLQEYSHYAKTLKHKLDFRPHYWIFSLPVDLNDLCIDDDATYCAVDPDMAGSTTGRDVVEETARQLCLWRETAIVDHNVEQSGDYSAIWWNYVDLLPNVCPMDGKGNKAFGQECSFGLMKNLGADMTKINKCLTKDKEAILSRERLNHAWSPLAMRINDWKYSGPLDPEVITQAVCSGFEERPQECDTLLHPTKIGFEEKVDKVEEEQGVPWWIFVVSIIGASIVVVSLFFIYRVWIARHLRKALRCELMAEMKQQMSTDDDPANAAPQTDPKCPSAGHYQPTAPNEEREGDEMNPHPHVIVGSGAFHEAAN
;
A
#
# COMPACT_ATOMS: atom_id res chain seq x y z
N MET A 1 25.40 -55.70 -53.60
CA MET A 1 24.39 -54.89 -54.32
C MET A 1 24.32 -53.57 -53.57
N SER A 2 25.10 -52.57 -53.97
CA SER A 2 24.72 -51.51 -54.94
C SER A 2 23.46 -50.79 -54.46
N THR A 3 23.45 -49.48 -54.16
CA THR A 3 23.97 -48.33 -54.92
C THR A 3 23.96 -47.11 -53.97
N THR A 4 25.09 -46.46 -53.64
CA THR A 4 25.72 -45.26 -54.28
C THR A 4 24.99 -43.91 -54.12
N MET A 5 25.79 -42.96 -53.57
CA MET A 5 25.82 -41.47 -53.61
C MET A 5 25.50 -40.82 -55.00
N PRO A 6 25.67 -39.49 -55.32
CA PRO A 6 26.33 -38.36 -54.60
C PRO A 6 25.79 -36.90 -54.76
N THR A 7 26.31 -36.03 -53.87
CA THR A 7 26.97 -34.71 -54.06
C THR A 7 26.65 -33.79 -55.26
N ALA A 8 26.42 -32.49 -55.00
CA ALA A 8 27.01 -31.38 -55.79
C ALA A 8 26.95 -30.01 -55.08
N ALA A 9 28.02 -29.24 -55.22
CA ALA A 9 28.34 -27.98 -54.58
C ALA A 9 28.56 -26.86 -55.62
N LEU A 10 28.44 -25.59 -55.17
CA LEU A 10 29.05 -24.33 -55.68
C LEU A 10 28.53 -23.76 -57.02
N PRO A 11 28.48 -22.41 -57.23
CA PRO A 11 29.60 -21.46 -56.98
C PRO A 11 29.24 -20.07 -56.39
N PRO A 12 30.25 -19.25 -56.03
CA PRO A 12 30.09 -17.91 -55.47
C PRO A 12 30.10 -16.81 -56.56
N LYS A 13 29.48 -15.67 -56.30
CA LYS A 13 29.73 -14.42 -57.06
C LYS A 13 30.21 -13.29 -56.15
N ARG A 14 31.23 -12.62 -56.68
CA ARG A 14 32.15 -11.68 -56.04
C ARG A 14 31.80 -10.25 -56.46
N SER A 15 31.87 -9.33 -55.50
CA SER A 15 32.37 -7.94 -55.58
C SER A 15 31.73 -6.95 -56.57
N LEU A 16 31.27 -5.81 -56.03
CA LEU A 16 31.77 -4.49 -56.45
C LEU A 16 31.88 -3.54 -55.24
N ARG A 17 33.08 -2.95 -55.13
CA ARG A 17 33.58 -1.99 -54.12
C ARG A 17 32.99 -0.59 -54.31
N LYS A 18 32.98 0.19 -53.21
CA LYS A 18 33.61 1.52 -53.03
C LYS A 18 33.64 1.80 -51.50
N THR A 19 34.77 1.64 -50.79
CA THR A 19 35.83 2.64 -50.44
C THR A 19 35.26 3.99 -50.01
N LYS A 20 35.66 4.67 -48.91
CA LYS A 20 36.84 4.66 -48.02
C LYS A 20 36.48 5.58 -46.81
N LYS A 21 36.66 5.19 -45.53
CA LYS A 21 37.80 5.48 -44.60
C LYS A 21 37.57 6.68 -43.62
N PRO A 22 38.31 6.77 -42.48
CA PRO A 22 37.72 6.62 -41.13
C PRO A 22 38.25 7.62 -40.06
N GLY A 23 37.88 7.39 -38.79
CA GLY A 23 38.51 7.93 -37.57
C GLY A 23 37.46 8.49 -36.60
N VAL A 24 37.50 8.29 -35.28
CA VAL A 24 38.54 7.86 -34.33
C VAL A 24 37.81 7.29 -33.09
N PHE A 25 38.24 6.12 -32.61
CA PHE A 25 37.93 5.59 -31.27
C PHE A 25 38.99 6.12 -30.29
N VAL A 26 38.58 6.57 -29.10
CA VAL A 26 39.49 6.91 -28.00
C VAL A 26 39.22 5.93 -26.88
N ASP A 27 40.15 4.99 -26.69
CA ASP A 27 40.29 4.21 -25.47
C ASP A 27 41.12 5.03 -24.46
N MET A 28 40.58 5.17 -23.25
CA MET A 28 41.23 5.80 -22.10
C MET A 28 42.00 4.72 -21.34
N ALA A 29 43.33 4.74 -21.45
CA ALA A 29 44.22 3.95 -20.61
C ALA A 29 44.68 4.80 -19.41
N CYS A 30 44.49 4.26 -18.20
CA CYS A 30 45.05 4.78 -16.96
C CYS A 30 46.57 4.48 -16.89
N SER A 31 47.36 5.49 -16.52
CA SER A 31 48.70 5.34 -15.94
C SER A 31 48.89 6.35 -14.80
N PRO A 32 49.62 5.98 -13.74
CA PRO A 32 49.64 6.73 -12.47
C PRO A 32 50.62 7.91 -12.50
N PRO A 33 50.45 8.91 -11.61
CA PRO A 33 51.45 9.96 -11.42
C PRO A 33 52.62 9.47 -10.55
N PRO A 34 53.86 9.97 -10.79
CA PRO A 34 55.00 9.72 -9.93
C PRO A 34 55.07 10.68 -8.73
N SER A 35 55.92 10.26 -7.79
CA SER A 35 56.22 10.76 -6.46
C SER A 35 56.91 12.13 -6.35
N ILE A 36 56.72 12.70 -5.16
CA ILE A 36 57.30 13.88 -4.51
C ILE A 36 58.84 13.96 -4.61
N ILE A 37 59.38 15.14 -4.99
CA ILE A 37 60.62 15.72 -4.44
C ILE A 37 60.45 17.25 -4.32
N THR A 38 60.98 17.77 -3.22
CA THR A 38 60.94 19.10 -2.61
C THR A 38 61.92 20.12 -3.21
N GLN A 39 61.67 21.40 -2.84
CA GLN A 39 62.60 22.52 -2.56
C GLN A 39 62.60 23.76 -3.49
N ASP A 40 62.40 24.89 -2.79
CA ASP A 40 62.94 26.26 -2.94
C ASP A 40 62.40 27.22 -4.02
N GLY A 41 61.84 28.36 -3.56
CA GLY A 41 61.80 29.63 -4.30
C GLY A 41 62.98 30.54 -3.91
N PRO A 42 62.93 31.88 -4.06
CA PRO A 42 62.14 32.74 -4.96
C PRO A 42 63.05 33.68 -5.81
N GLN A 43 62.53 34.32 -6.87
CA GLN A 43 63.08 35.62 -7.34
C GLN A 43 62.17 36.35 -8.35
N GLU A 44 61.99 37.65 -8.10
CA GLU A 44 61.42 38.68 -8.99
C GLU A 44 62.30 38.94 -10.23
N ALA A 45 61.70 39.32 -11.37
CA ALA A 45 61.94 40.60 -12.07
C ALA A 45 61.39 40.63 -13.52
N ALA A 46 60.57 41.65 -13.79
CA ALA A 46 60.58 42.62 -14.90
C ALA A 46 60.62 42.23 -16.40
N GLY A 47 59.75 42.92 -17.17
CA GLY A 47 59.87 43.26 -18.62
C GLY A 47 59.34 42.19 -19.58
N ASP A 48 58.53 42.45 -20.62
CA ASP A 48 58.42 43.65 -21.45
C ASP A 48 57.04 43.83 -22.09
N PHE A 49 56.72 45.11 -22.26
CA PHE A 49 55.58 45.71 -22.93
C PHE A 49 55.73 45.66 -24.46
N CYS A 50 54.66 45.36 -25.20
CA CYS A 50 54.40 45.88 -26.55
C CYS A 50 52.91 45.75 -26.94
N LEU A 51 52.20 46.88 -26.89
CA LEU A 51 50.99 47.21 -27.68
C LEU A 51 51.44 48.24 -28.73
N PRO A 52 50.84 48.34 -29.96
CA PRO A 52 49.46 48.82 -30.16
C PRO A 52 48.73 48.16 -31.37
N CYS A 53 47.41 48.21 -31.51
CA CYS A 53 46.66 49.34 -32.07
C CYS A 53 45.15 49.15 -31.90
N VAL A 54 44.50 50.26 -31.53
CA VAL A 54 43.07 50.45 -31.28
C VAL A 54 42.30 50.71 -32.58
N ARG A 55 41.07 50.20 -32.68
CA ARG A 55 39.98 50.85 -33.44
C ARG A 55 38.69 50.88 -32.62
N ARG A 56 38.34 52.06 -32.10
CA ARG A 56 36.97 52.49 -31.72
C ARG A 56 36.16 52.67 -33.03
N GLN A 57 34.84 52.53 -33.14
CA GLN A 57 33.72 52.76 -32.22
C GLN A 57 32.46 52.20 -32.91
N HIS A 58 31.45 51.72 -32.15
CA HIS A 58 30.09 52.28 -32.17
C HIS A 58 29.23 51.59 -31.10
N ILE A 59 28.76 52.40 -30.16
CA ILE A 59 27.71 52.07 -29.20
C ILE A 59 26.38 52.16 -29.94
N GLY A 60 25.62 51.07 -29.95
CA GLY A 60 24.22 51.04 -30.38
C GLY A 60 23.46 50.16 -29.40
N SER A 61 22.54 50.77 -28.65
CA SER A 61 21.60 50.07 -27.78
C SER A 61 20.73 49.13 -28.60
N ASN A 62 20.64 47.86 -28.21
CA ASN A 62 19.46 47.06 -28.45
C ASN A 62 19.34 46.05 -27.31
N GLN A 63 18.25 46.16 -26.58
CA GLN A 63 17.79 45.14 -25.64
C GLN A 63 17.44 43.91 -26.46
N ASP A 64 18.18 42.82 -26.25
CA ASP A 64 17.78 41.51 -26.73
C ASP A 64 16.47 41.11 -26.03
N PRO A 65 15.47 40.57 -26.75
CA PRO A 65 14.26 40.06 -26.12
C PRO A 65 14.61 38.84 -25.25
N PRO A 66 13.95 38.62 -24.11
CA PRO A 66 14.25 37.47 -23.27
C PRO A 66 14.01 36.18 -24.07
N SER A 67 15.06 35.34 -24.14
CA SER A 67 15.05 34.09 -24.88
C SER A 67 13.93 33.17 -24.36
N LYS A 68 13.14 32.63 -25.30
CA LYS A 68 12.07 31.66 -25.07
C LYS A 68 12.60 30.26 -24.69
N GLU A 69 13.79 30.16 -24.13
CA GLU A 69 14.51 28.89 -23.94
C GLU A 69 14.07 27.99 -22.77
N PRO A 70 13.46 28.46 -21.65
CA PRO A 70 13.07 27.53 -20.57
C PRO A 70 11.91 26.61 -20.96
N LEU A 71 10.94 27.13 -21.74
CA LEU A 71 9.69 26.45 -22.09
C LEU A 71 9.89 25.25 -23.03
N GLN A 72 10.90 25.29 -23.91
CA GLN A 72 11.19 24.16 -24.79
C GLN A 72 11.85 22.98 -24.06
N LYS A 73 12.46 23.22 -22.89
CA LYS A 73 13.15 22.16 -22.12
C LYS A 73 12.19 21.22 -21.40
N PHE A 74 10.94 21.63 -21.16
CA PHE A 74 9.94 20.87 -20.40
C PHE A 74 8.80 20.30 -21.25
N HIS A 75 8.77 20.53 -22.57
CA HIS A 75 7.91 19.76 -23.46
C HIS A 75 8.41 18.29 -23.48
N ARG A 76 7.98 17.50 -22.47
CA ARG A 76 8.31 16.07 -22.21
C ARG A 76 9.60 15.79 -21.41
N ALA A 77 9.99 16.65 -20.46
CA ALA A 77 11.03 16.27 -19.51
C ALA A 77 10.45 15.33 -18.43
N LYS A 78 11.06 14.14 -18.28
CA LYS A 78 10.79 13.24 -17.15
C LYS A 78 11.60 13.72 -15.95
N ILE A 79 10.93 13.94 -14.82
CA ILE A 79 11.58 14.25 -13.53
C ILE A 79 11.49 12.97 -12.70
N ASP A 80 12.64 12.47 -12.26
CA ASP A 80 12.69 11.33 -11.36
C ASP A 80 12.55 11.81 -9.91
N GLY A 81 11.82 11.04 -9.11
CA GLY A 81 11.63 11.34 -7.70
C GLY A 81 11.52 10.07 -6.85
N SER A 82 11.46 10.26 -5.53
CA SER A 82 11.29 9.18 -4.56
C SER A 82 9.87 9.14 -4.02
N THR A 83 9.27 7.96 -3.95
CA THR A 83 7.89 7.80 -3.47
C THR A 83 7.84 7.73 -1.94
N ALA A 84 6.82 8.35 -1.33
CA ALA A 84 6.58 8.23 0.11
C ALA A 84 6.30 6.80 0.57
N ALA A 85 6.62 6.53 1.84
CA ALA A 85 6.25 5.32 2.54
C ALA A 85 4.77 5.28 3.01
N PHE A 86 3.96 6.24 2.56
CA PHE A 86 2.56 6.45 2.96
C PHE A 86 1.74 7.02 1.80
N GLY A 87 0.41 6.98 1.91
CA GLY A 87 -0.49 7.52 0.87
C GLY A 87 -0.42 6.76 -0.45
N THR A 88 -0.16 5.45 -0.41
CA THR A 88 0.39 4.70 -1.52
C THR A 88 -0.41 4.82 -2.82
N PRO A 89 0.26 5.11 -3.95
CA PRO A 89 -0.37 5.07 -5.27
C PRO A 89 -0.71 3.63 -5.64
N TYR A 90 -1.72 3.45 -6.48
CA TYR A 90 -1.88 2.16 -7.16
C TYR A 90 -0.74 1.99 -8.16
N HIS A 91 0.18 1.05 -7.91
CA HIS A 91 1.31 0.77 -8.80
C HIS A 91 0.81 0.39 -10.20
N GLY A 92 1.46 0.93 -11.24
CA GLY A 92 1.00 0.81 -12.62
C GLY A 92 -0.16 1.74 -13.01
N GLN A 93 -0.63 2.62 -12.13
CA GLN A 93 -1.54 3.71 -12.48
C GLN A 93 -0.81 5.05 -12.67
N ARG A 94 -1.42 5.93 -13.46
CA ARG A 94 -0.93 7.28 -13.75
C ARG A 94 -1.97 8.30 -13.29
N ILE A 95 -1.52 9.37 -12.64
CA ILE A 95 -2.38 10.45 -12.17
C ILE A 95 -2.05 11.70 -12.97
N THR A 96 -3.01 12.17 -13.77
CA THR A 96 -2.89 13.43 -14.50
C THR A 96 -3.68 14.51 -13.78
N GLY A 97 -3.05 15.65 -13.51
CA GLY A 97 -3.67 16.74 -12.77
C GLY A 97 -3.03 18.09 -13.05
N ARG A 98 -3.70 19.14 -12.58
CA ARG A 98 -3.17 20.51 -12.63
C ARG A 98 -2.19 20.69 -11.49
N LEU A 99 -0.97 21.08 -11.82
CA LEU A 99 0.05 21.41 -10.84
C LEU A 99 -0.23 22.77 -10.23
N VAL A 100 -0.25 22.85 -8.90
CA VAL A 100 -0.55 24.07 -8.15
C VAL A 100 0.48 24.30 -7.06
N TYR A 101 0.81 25.57 -6.82
CA TYR A 101 1.73 26.00 -5.79
C TYR A 101 1.19 27.25 -5.10
N GLY A 102 1.20 27.25 -3.78
CA GLY A 102 0.89 28.41 -2.95
C GLY A 102 2.10 28.81 -2.13
N GLU A 103 2.40 30.11 -2.06
CA GLU A 103 3.48 30.62 -1.20
C GLU A 103 3.12 30.44 0.28
N THR A 104 4.11 30.05 1.08
CA THR A 104 3.98 29.97 2.54
C THR A 104 3.92 31.38 3.15
N LYS A 105 3.13 31.53 4.21
CA LYS A 105 3.04 32.74 5.04
C LYS A 105 4.06 32.73 6.19
N GLY A 106 4.93 31.73 6.26
CA GLY A 106 6.06 31.65 7.20
C GLY A 106 6.16 30.31 7.92
N ASP A 107 5.13 29.46 7.87
CA ASP A 107 5.08 28.18 8.57
C ASP A 107 5.48 26.98 7.68
N TYR A 108 6.16 27.22 6.56
CA TYR A 108 6.73 26.19 5.68
C TYR A 108 5.74 25.08 5.28
N TRP A 109 4.52 25.42 4.89
CA TRP A 109 3.43 24.51 4.54
C TRP A 109 3.00 23.56 5.68
N CYS A 110 3.30 23.90 6.94
CA CYS A 110 3.02 23.05 8.10
C CYS A 110 1.70 23.36 8.79
N ARG A 111 0.96 24.39 8.37
CA ARG A 111 -0.37 24.73 8.91
C ARG A 111 -1.40 24.91 7.82
N GLU A 112 -2.66 24.72 8.20
CA GLU A 112 -3.81 24.72 7.28
C GLU A 112 -4.02 26.07 6.60
N ASP A 113 -3.76 27.16 7.33
CA ASP A 113 -3.89 28.56 6.92
C ASP A 113 -2.61 29.16 6.34
N ASP A 114 -1.51 28.39 6.30
CA ASP A 114 -0.18 28.89 5.92
C ASP A 114 -0.05 29.22 4.42
N TYR A 115 -0.82 28.57 3.56
CA TYR A 115 -0.76 28.83 2.12
C TYR A 115 -2.11 28.63 1.47
N ASP A 116 -2.35 29.37 0.40
CA ASP A 116 -3.56 29.27 -0.41
C ASP A 116 -3.18 28.87 -1.83
N ILE A 117 -3.98 28.00 -2.45
CA ILE A 117 -3.75 27.56 -3.82
C ILE A 117 -4.48 28.48 -4.80
N PRO A 118 -3.87 28.84 -5.94
CA PRO A 118 -4.51 29.70 -6.94
C PRO A 118 -5.74 29.01 -7.54
N LEU A 119 -6.74 29.78 -7.94
CA LEU A 119 -7.89 29.25 -8.69
C LEU A 119 -7.47 28.80 -10.12
N PRO A 120 -8.20 27.85 -10.72
CA PRO A 120 -7.99 27.46 -12.13
C PRO A 120 -8.28 28.61 -13.09
N LEU A 121 -7.39 28.80 -14.07
CA LEU A 121 -7.48 29.90 -15.05
C LEU A 121 -8.49 29.60 -16.15
N GLY A 122 -8.73 28.31 -16.45
CA GLY A 122 -9.69 27.86 -17.46
C GLY A 122 -10.73 26.85 -16.95
N GLU A 123 -11.79 26.65 -17.73
CA GLU A 123 -12.86 25.68 -17.40
C GLU A 123 -12.40 24.23 -17.49
N ARG A 124 -11.51 23.90 -18.44
CA ARG A 124 -10.95 22.55 -18.56
C ARG A 124 -10.14 22.19 -17.32
N GLU A 125 -9.39 23.15 -16.81
CA GLU A 125 -8.51 23.00 -15.66
C GLU A 125 -9.28 22.91 -14.34
N ARG A 126 -10.53 23.42 -14.29
CA ARG A 126 -11.47 23.17 -13.16
C ARG A 126 -11.85 21.70 -13.02
N THR A 127 -11.77 20.92 -14.10
CA THR A 127 -12.13 19.49 -14.08
C THR A 127 -10.94 18.59 -13.73
N LEU A 128 -9.71 19.13 -13.76
CA LEU A 128 -8.51 18.38 -13.41
C LEU A 128 -8.28 18.40 -11.90
N PRO A 129 -7.84 17.27 -11.31
CA PRO A 129 -7.51 17.24 -9.90
C PRO A 129 -6.25 18.07 -9.60
N ASN A 130 -6.16 18.60 -8.38
CA ASN A 130 -5.00 19.36 -7.93
C ASN A 130 -3.84 18.43 -7.59
N ILE A 131 -2.66 18.74 -8.13
CA ILE A 131 -1.38 18.18 -7.71
C ILE A 131 -0.62 19.31 -7.02
N VAL A 132 -0.50 19.22 -5.69
CA VAL A 132 0.04 20.32 -4.89
C VAL A 132 1.55 20.18 -4.75
N VAL A 133 2.28 21.27 -5.03
CA VAL A 133 3.71 21.36 -4.78
C VAL A 133 3.95 22.03 -3.43
N VAL A 134 4.79 21.43 -2.60
CA VAL A 134 5.24 22.01 -1.32
C VAL A 134 6.75 21.85 -1.19
N ARG A 135 7.38 22.66 -0.34
CA ARG A 135 8.81 22.47 0.00
C ARG A 135 8.99 21.76 1.33
N ARG A 136 10.10 21.03 1.44
CA ARG A 136 10.62 20.53 2.72
C ARG A 136 10.86 21.71 3.68
N GLY A 137 10.58 21.48 4.96
CA GLY A 137 10.69 22.52 5.99
C GLY A 137 10.51 21.95 7.39
N ASN A 138 9.93 22.74 8.29
CA ASN A 138 10.02 22.53 9.75
C ASN A 138 9.11 21.44 10.33
N CYS A 139 8.32 20.75 9.51
CA CYS A 139 7.46 19.64 9.94
C CYS A 139 7.71 18.41 9.08
N ASN A 140 7.28 17.27 9.59
CA ASN A 140 7.39 15.98 8.90
C ASN A 140 6.59 15.96 7.58
N PHE A 141 6.95 15.00 6.72
CA PHE A 141 6.33 14.86 5.40
C PHE A 141 4.83 14.54 5.52
N VAL A 142 4.45 13.63 6.42
CA VAL A 142 3.06 13.21 6.65
C VAL A 142 2.15 14.41 6.93
N THR A 143 2.56 15.34 7.79
CA THR A 143 1.78 16.55 8.12
C THR A 143 1.55 17.42 6.90
N LYS A 144 2.58 17.67 6.09
CA LYS A 144 2.46 18.48 4.87
C LYS A 144 1.49 17.86 3.87
N VAL A 145 1.67 16.56 3.60
CA VAL A 145 0.84 15.83 2.63
C VAL A 145 -0.61 15.74 3.14
N ARG A 146 -0.82 15.51 4.44
CA ARG A 146 -2.15 15.51 5.05
C ARG A 146 -2.85 16.87 4.90
N ILE A 147 -2.14 17.98 5.17
CA ILE A 147 -2.72 19.33 5.00
C ILE A 147 -3.09 19.58 3.53
N ALA A 148 -2.21 19.23 2.59
CA ALA A 148 -2.49 19.37 1.17
C ALA A 148 -3.71 18.55 0.75
N GLN A 149 -3.81 17.29 1.20
CA GLN A 149 -4.97 16.43 0.96
C GLN A 149 -6.26 17.02 1.54
N GLU A 150 -6.28 17.31 2.85
CA GLU A 150 -7.52 17.63 3.58
C GLU A 150 -7.99 19.07 3.37
N LYS A 151 -7.06 20.01 3.14
CA LYS A 151 -7.36 21.45 3.13
C LYS A 151 -7.17 22.10 1.76
N LYS A 152 -6.44 21.46 0.86
CA LYS A 152 -6.18 21.95 -0.50
C LYS A 152 -6.70 21.00 -1.58
N GLU A 153 -7.45 19.97 -1.18
CA GLU A 153 -8.08 18.98 -2.06
C GLU A 153 -7.07 18.36 -3.04
N ALA A 154 -5.83 18.15 -2.58
CA ALA A 154 -4.80 17.53 -3.38
C ALA A 154 -5.18 16.08 -3.69
N MET A 155 -4.98 15.64 -4.93
CA MET A 155 -5.04 14.22 -5.31
C MET A 155 -3.66 13.57 -5.31
N ALA A 156 -2.60 14.38 -5.40
CA ALA A 156 -1.22 13.96 -5.19
C ALA A 156 -0.38 15.15 -4.74
N VAL A 157 0.78 14.88 -4.13
CA VAL A 157 1.66 15.94 -3.60
C VAL A 157 3.09 15.75 -4.08
N ILE A 158 3.68 16.81 -4.63
CA ILE A 158 5.12 16.87 -4.93
C ILE A 158 5.81 17.63 -3.81
N VAL A 159 6.72 16.96 -3.11
CA VAL A 159 7.54 17.58 -2.07
C VAL A 159 8.92 17.88 -2.67
N VAL A 160 9.28 19.15 -2.71
CA VAL A 160 10.59 19.60 -3.20
C VAL A 160 11.60 19.61 -2.04
N ASP A 161 12.83 19.16 -2.29
CA ASP A 161 13.92 19.20 -1.31
C ASP A 161 14.20 20.61 -0.79
N THR A 162 14.98 20.69 0.29
CA THR A 162 15.39 21.94 0.92
C THR A 162 16.05 22.87 -0.10
N LEU A 163 15.65 24.14 -0.08
CA LEU A 163 16.19 25.17 -0.96
C LEU A 163 17.72 25.24 -0.86
N GLY A 164 18.40 25.22 -2.00
CA GLY A 164 19.87 25.23 -2.09
C GLY A 164 20.53 23.86 -1.93
N SER A 165 19.75 22.79 -1.77
CA SER A 165 20.28 21.42 -1.76
C SER A 165 20.94 21.06 -3.10
N SER A 166 22.15 20.52 -3.04
CA SER A 166 22.88 20.03 -4.22
C SER A 166 22.61 18.55 -4.53
N ARG A 167 21.61 17.91 -3.88
CA ARG A 167 21.29 16.51 -4.10
C ARG A 167 20.90 16.25 -5.56
N THR A 168 21.55 15.25 -6.13
CA THR A 168 21.25 14.71 -7.46
C THR A 168 19.95 13.90 -7.45
N PRO A 169 19.29 13.70 -8.61
CA PRO A 169 18.11 12.83 -8.71
C PRO A 169 18.36 11.41 -8.15
N SER A 170 19.56 10.85 -8.36
CA SER A 170 19.95 9.55 -7.81
C SER A 170 20.07 9.55 -6.28
N GLU A 171 20.46 10.67 -5.67
CA GLU A 171 20.44 10.83 -4.21
C GLU A 171 19.02 11.01 -3.68
N ILE A 172 18.17 11.73 -4.42
CA ILE A 172 16.75 11.89 -4.08
C ILE A 172 16.04 10.54 -4.02
N GLN A 173 16.29 9.65 -4.98
CA GLN A 173 15.74 8.29 -4.99
C GLN A 173 16.13 7.45 -3.75
N ARG A 174 17.23 7.81 -3.06
CA ARG A 174 17.65 7.15 -1.82
C ARG A 174 16.97 7.73 -0.57
N VAL A 175 16.37 8.92 -0.68
CA VAL A 175 15.64 9.54 0.43
C VAL A 175 14.28 8.86 0.60
N ILE A 176 13.94 8.50 1.83
CA ILE A 176 12.64 7.93 2.20
C ILE A 176 11.83 9.02 2.88
N MET A 177 10.65 9.34 2.34
CA MET A 177 9.65 10.07 3.11
C MET A 177 8.97 9.06 4.04
N GLY A 178 9.55 8.87 5.22
CA GLY A 178 9.08 7.92 6.22
C GLY A 178 7.75 8.33 6.85
N ASP A 179 7.00 7.32 7.28
CA ASP A 179 5.83 7.49 8.12
C ASP A 179 6.26 7.90 9.54
N ASP A 180 5.60 8.91 10.10
CA ASP A 180 5.81 9.44 11.46
C ASP A 180 4.89 8.76 12.50
N GLY A 181 4.17 7.71 12.11
CA GLY A 181 3.14 7.03 12.90
C GLY A 181 1.71 7.48 12.56
N TRP A 182 1.54 8.52 11.74
CA TRP A 182 0.24 9.06 11.33
C TRP A 182 -0.03 8.95 9.82
N GLY A 183 0.87 8.32 9.06
CA GLY A 183 0.78 8.13 7.61
C GLY A 183 -0.46 7.37 7.17
N PHE A 184 -1.07 6.56 8.05
CA PHE A 184 -2.34 5.87 7.79
C PHE A 184 -3.51 6.82 7.46
N LYS A 185 -3.43 8.10 7.88
CA LYS A 185 -4.41 9.16 7.55
C LYS A 185 -4.19 9.76 6.17
N VAL A 186 -3.01 9.58 5.59
CA VAL A 186 -2.69 10.04 4.23
C VAL A 186 -3.11 8.98 3.22
N LYS A 187 -3.93 9.38 2.26
CA LYS A 187 -4.48 8.54 1.18
C LYS A 187 -3.98 8.94 -0.20
N VAL A 188 -3.38 10.12 -0.32
CA VAL A 188 -2.87 10.65 -1.59
C VAL A 188 -1.39 10.33 -1.75
N PRO A 189 -0.95 9.93 -2.96
CA PRO A 189 0.44 9.62 -3.20
C PRO A 189 1.29 10.87 -3.24
N SER A 190 2.54 10.70 -2.85
CA SER A 190 3.51 11.80 -2.85
C SER A 190 4.87 11.39 -3.37
N ILE A 191 5.50 12.32 -4.09
CA ILE A 191 6.82 12.17 -4.71
C ILE A 191 7.74 13.27 -4.20
N PHE A 192 8.93 12.88 -3.78
CA PHE A 192 10.02 13.77 -3.40
C PHE A 192 10.92 14.04 -4.60
N VAL A 193 11.19 15.30 -4.90
CA VAL A 193 12.01 15.72 -6.05
C VAL A 193 13.17 16.62 -5.61
N SER A 194 14.20 16.70 -6.46
CA SER A 194 15.36 17.55 -6.20
C SER A 194 14.97 19.04 -6.13
N ASP A 195 15.73 19.83 -5.37
CA ASP A 195 15.52 21.27 -5.31
C ASP A 195 15.68 21.93 -6.68
N LYS A 196 16.65 21.45 -7.48
CA LYS A 196 16.91 21.95 -8.83
C LYS A 196 15.69 21.78 -9.75
N GLU A 197 15.09 20.60 -9.78
CA GLU A 197 13.94 20.33 -10.65
C GLU A 197 12.65 20.95 -10.09
N GLY A 198 12.43 20.84 -8.79
CA GLY A 198 11.26 21.41 -8.13
C GLY A 198 11.23 22.93 -8.19
N SER A 199 12.39 23.60 -8.13
CA SER A 199 12.48 25.06 -8.28
C SER A 199 12.05 25.51 -9.68
N LEU A 200 12.41 24.76 -10.72
CA LEU A 200 11.97 25.08 -12.09
C LEU A 200 10.45 24.99 -12.24
N LEU A 201 9.82 23.99 -11.61
CA LEU A 201 8.35 23.87 -11.56
C LEU A 201 7.72 25.06 -10.82
N ILE A 202 8.25 25.39 -9.65
CA ILE A 202 7.74 26.48 -8.81
C ILE A 202 7.89 27.84 -9.51
N GLU A 203 9.02 28.10 -10.16
CA GLU A 203 9.27 29.33 -10.92
C GLU A 203 8.27 29.50 -12.07
N GLU A 204 7.90 28.42 -12.75
CA GLU A 204 6.87 28.48 -13.80
C GLU A 204 5.49 28.77 -13.21
N LEU A 205 5.11 28.10 -12.12
CA LEU A 205 3.82 28.30 -11.45
C LEU A 205 3.67 29.73 -10.91
N ARG A 206 4.76 30.36 -10.45
CA ARG A 206 4.77 31.75 -9.97
C ARG A 206 4.42 32.77 -11.03
N LYS A 207 4.69 32.47 -12.32
CA LYS A 207 4.30 33.38 -13.41
C LYS A 207 2.78 33.52 -13.49
N ASN A 208 2.04 32.49 -13.07
CA ASN A 208 0.58 32.44 -13.05
C ASN A 208 -0.07 32.85 -14.40
N THR A 209 0.65 32.59 -15.50
CA THR A 209 0.20 32.91 -16.86
C THR A 209 -0.46 31.72 -17.55
N THR A 210 -0.09 30.51 -17.17
CA THR A 210 -0.53 29.26 -17.80
C THR A 210 -0.66 28.18 -16.74
N ASP A 211 -1.73 27.38 -16.85
CA ASP A 211 -1.88 26.19 -16.04
C ASP A 211 -0.90 25.10 -16.50
N VAL A 212 -0.15 24.56 -15.54
CA VAL A 212 0.79 23.46 -15.79
C VAL A 212 0.08 22.15 -15.51
N ILE A 213 0.03 21.26 -16.49
CA ILE A 213 -0.54 19.92 -16.34
C ILE A 213 0.62 18.94 -16.24
N VAL A 214 0.59 18.08 -15.23
CA VAL A 214 1.58 17.01 -15.06
C VAL A 214 0.90 15.65 -14.97
N GLU A 215 1.66 14.63 -15.34
CA GLU A 215 1.29 13.23 -15.16
C GLU A 215 2.31 12.60 -14.21
N LEU A 216 1.83 12.04 -13.10
CA LEU A 216 2.62 11.26 -12.16
C LEU A 216 2.45 9.78 -12.47
N ALA A 217 3.55 9.04 -12.49
CA ALA A 217 3.55 7.62 -12.81
C ALA A 217 4.41 6.85 -11.81
N TRP A 218 3.88 5.73 -11.33
CA TRP A 218 4.57 4.74 -10.50
C TRP A 218 4.75 3.45 -11.30
N ASP A 219 5.43 3.60 -12.43
CA ASP A 219 5.73 2.49 -13.33
C ASP A 219 6.78 1.59 -12.66
N VAL A 220 6.44 0.31 -12.46
CA VAL A 220 7.40 -0.73 -12.10
C VAL A 220 8.16 -1.13 -13.37
N PRO A 221 9.50 -1.25 -13.33
CA PRO A 221 10.26 -1.78 -14.47
C PRO A 221 9.68 -3.11 -14.92
N LYS A 222 9.59 -3.30 -16.24
CA LYS A 222 8.99 -4.49 -16.80
C LYS A 222 10.05 -5.55 -17.06
N GLU A 223 9.75 -6.77 -16.68
CA GLU A 223 10.54 -7.97 -16.93
C GLU A 223 9.60 -9.10 -17.38
N THR A 224 10.16 -10.10 -18.03
CA THR A 224 9.41 -11.29 -18.46
C THR A 224 9.01 -12.18 -17.29
N THR A 225 9.93 -12.32 -16.33
CA THR A 225 9.68 -12.89 -15.02
C THR A 225 9.98 -11.84 -13.98
N VAL A 226 8.99 -11.55 -13.16
CA VAL A 226 9.13 -10.53 -12.14
C VAL A 226 9.95 -11.07 -10.98
N SER A 227 11.05 -10.40 -10.65
CA SER A 227 11.83 -10.67 -9.45
C SER A 227 11.28 -9.90 -8.26
N MET A 228 11.24 -10.55 -7.10
CA MET A 228 10.78 -9.96 -5.86
C MET A 228 11.74 -10.33 -4.73
N ASP A 229 12.62 -9.40 -4.38
CA ASP A 229 13.47 -9.52 -3.19
C ASP A 229 12.73 -8.97 -1.98
N PHE A 230 12.57 -9.79 -0.94
CA PHE A 230 11.94 -9.38 0.31
C PHE A 230 12.88 -9.63 1.49
N TRP A 231 13.20 -8.56 2.22
CA TRP A 231 13.95 -8.63 3.47
C TRP A 231 12.98 -8.89 4.63
N ILE A 232 13.24 -10.00 5.30
CA ILE A 232 12.39 -10.63 6.31
C ILE A 232 13.08 -10.45 7.67
N ASP A 233 12.30 -10.07 8.66
CA ASP A 233 12.70 -10.12 10.05
C ASP A 233 11.73 -11.03 10.80
N LEU A 234 12.21 -12.23 11.16
CA LEU A 234 11.42 -13.23 11.88
C LEU A 234 11.11 -12.80 13.32
N SER A 235 11.78 -11.78 13.87
CA SER A 235 11.40 -11.22 15.16
C SER A 235 10.18 -10.30 15.08
N VAL A 236 9.81 -9.86 13.87
CA VAL A 236 8.74 -8.90 13.62
C VAL A 236 7.50 -9.60 13.07
N GLY A 237 6.44 -9.67 13.87
CA GLY A 237 5.18 -10.32 13.49
C GLY A 237 4.58 -9.81 12.17
N LYS A 238 4.77 -8.54 11.81
CA LYS A 238 4.33 -7.99 10.52
C LYS A 238 5.01 -8.66 9.32
N SER A 239 6.27 -9.07 9.44
CA SER A 239 7.00 -9.79 8.38
C SER A 239 6.41 -11.18 8.18
N ILE A 240 6.20 -11.88 9.31
CA ILE A 240 5.65 -13.24 9.34
C ILE A 240 4.23 -13.26 8.76
N ASN A 241 3.36 -12.36 9.24
CA ASN A 241 1.97 -12.28 8.78
C ASN A 241 1.91 -12.02 7.27
N PHE A 242 2.76 -11.12 6.76
CA PHE A 242 2.85 -10.88 5.33
C PHE A 242 3.22 -12.14 4.54
N LEU A 243 4.24 -12.90 4.98
CA LEU A 243 4.61 -14.14 4.29
C LEU A 243 3.48 -15.17 4.28
N GLN A 244 2.74 -15.31 5.38
CA GLN A 244 1.59 -16.21 5.45
C GLN A 244 0.49 -15.78 4.46
N GLU A 245 0.07 -14.51 4.51
CA GLU A 245 -0.99 -13.99 3.66
C GLU A 245 -0.58 -13.97 2.18
N TYR A 246 0.67 -13.60 1.88
CA TYR A 246 1.22 -13.55 0.52
C TYR A 246 1.47 -14.95 -0.06
N SER A 247 1.54 -15.99 0.77
CA SER A 247 1.82 -17.36 0.33
C SER A 247 0.84 -17.84 -0.74
N HIS A 248 -0.44 -17.47 -0.65
CA HIS A 248 -1.45 -17.82 -1.66
C HIS A 248 -1.14 -17.21 -3.03
N TYR A 249 -0.75 -15.93 -3.06
CA TYR A 249 -0.39 -15.20 -4.27
C TYR A 249 0.86 -15.80 -4.91
N ALA A 250 1.91 -16.05 -4.12
CA ALA A 250 3.13 -16.66 -4.59
C ALA A 250 2.92 -18.11 -5.08
N LYS A 251 2.08 -18.91 -4.41
CA LYS A 251 1.70 -20.26 -4.85
C LYS A 251 0.86 -20.27 -6.14
N THR A 252 0.18 -19.16 -6.44
CA THR A 252 -0.58 -19.00 -7.69
C THR A 252 0.35 -18.61 -8.83
N LEU A 253 1.25 -17.63 -8.61
CA LEU A 253 2.23 -17.19 -9.62
C LEU A 253 3.33 -18.22 -9.89
N LYS A 254 3.72 -19.02 -8.90
CA LYS A 254 4.75 -20.06 -8.98
C LYS A 254 6.03 -19.53 -9.65
N HIS A 255 6.50 -20.24 -10.68
CA HIS A 255 7.68 -19.96 -11.49
C HIS A 255 7.65 -18.62 -12.26
N LYS A 256 6.51 -17.92 -12.31
CA LYS A 256 6.42 -16.59 -12.93
C LYS A 256 6.87 -15.48 -11.98
N LEU A 257 6.98 -15.77 -10.70
CA LEU A 257 7.52 -14.88 -9.68
C LEU A 257 8.85 -15.46 -9.20
N ASP A 258 9.95 -14.77 -9.49
CA ASP A 258 11.26 -15.09 -8.92
C ASP A 258 11.38 -14.45 -7.53
N PHE A 259 10.77 -15.08 -6.53
CA PHE A 259 10.79 -14.60 -5.16
C PHE A 259 12.13 -14.94 -4.49
N ARG A 260 12.75 -13.98 -3.80
CA ARG A 260 14.04 -14.15 -3.13
C ARG A 260 13.94 -13.71 -1.67
N PRO A 261 13.91 -14.66 -0.73
CA PRO A 261 13.92 -14.32 0.68
C PRO A 261 15.32 -13.89 1.12
N HIS A 262 15.42 -12.70 1.72
CA HIS A 262 16.60 -12.24 2.45
C HIS A 262 16.22 -12.07 3.91
N TYR A 263 17.13 -12.30 4.84
CA TYR A 263 16.85 -12.20 6.28
C TYR A 263 17.71 -11.13 6.94
N TRP A 264 17.11 -10.40 7.87
CA TRP A 264 17.78 -9.34 8.61
C TRP A 264 18.69 -9.93 9.70
N ILE A 265 19.98 -10.00 9.42
CA ILE A 265 21.02 -10.46 10.36
C ILE A 265 22.03 -9.34 10.60
N PHE A 266 22.24 -8.91 11.83
CA PHE A 266 23.18 -7.83 12.16
C PHE A 266 24.29 -8.31 13.08
N SER A 267 25.32 -7.48 13.25
CA SER A 267 26.41 -7.71 14.20
C SER A 267 26.35 -6.71 15.34
N LEU A 268 26.76 -7.14 16.54
CA LEU A 268 26.91 -6.29 17.71
C LEU A 268 28.37 -6.27 18.18
N PRO A 269 28.81 -5.25 18.95
CA PRO A 269 30.13 -5.26 19.55
C PRO A 269 30.34 -6.37 20.58
N VAL A 270 29.27 -6.77 21.27
CA VAL A 270 29.22 -7.82 22.30
C VAL A 270 27.82 -8.45 22.23
N ASP A 271 27.73 -9.76 22.41
CA ASP A 271 26.44 -10.45 22.52
C ASP A 271 25.77 -10.05 23.84
N LEU A 272 24.57 -9.50 23.73
CA LEU A 272 23.79 -9.01 24.86
C LEU A 272 22.50 -9.82 24.92
N ASN A 273 22.32 -10.64 25.95
CA ASN A 273 21.09 -11.41 26.18
C ASN A 273 20.78 -12.46 25.09
N ASP A 274 21.79 -13.22 24.65
CA ASP A 274 21.61 -14.38 23.76
C ASP A 274 20.98 -14.01 22.40
N LEU A 275 21.41 -12.88 21.84
CA LEU A 275 20.92 -12.41 20.53
C LEU A 275 21.66 -13.06 19.36
N CYS A 276 22.87 -13.56 19.63
CA CYS A 276 23.81 -13.99 18.60
C CYS A 276 24.11 -15.49 18.69
N ILE A 277 24.44 -16.12 17.56
CA ILE A 277 24.82 -17.54 17.54
C ILE A 277 26.31 -17.77 17.81
N ASP A 278 27.15 -16.74 17.63
CA ASP A 278 28.60 -16.79 17.71
C ASP A 278 29.14 -15.88 18.82
N ASP A 279 30.29 -16.28 19.38
CA ASP A 279 30.95 -15.58 20.50
C ASP A 279 31.41 -14.16 20.10
N ASP A 280 31.67 -13.94 18.81
CA ASP A 280 32.15 -12.69 18.24
C ASP A 280 31.00 -11.70 17.95
N ALA A 281 29.76 -12.11 18.23
CA ALA A 281 28.54 -11.33 18.00
C ALA A 281 28.38 -10.82 16.54
N THR A 282 28.80 -11.65 15.57
CA THR A 282 28.74 -11.35 14.14
C THR A 282 27.36 -11.60 13.56
N TYR A 283 26.65 -12.63 14.04
CA TYR A 283 25.37 -13.07 13.51
C TYR A 283 24.31 -13.03 14.61
N CYS A 284 23.58 -11.92 14.66
CA CYS A 284 22.57 -11.64 15.66
C CYS A 284 21.23 -11.31 15.00
N ALA A 285 20.16 -11.55 15.77
CA ALA A 285 18.80 -11.10 15.45
C ALA A 285 18.18 -10.44 16.69
N VAL A 286 17.09 -9.69 16.49
CA VAL A 286 16.36 -9.09 17.61
C VAL A 286 15.60 -10.18 18.34
N ASP A 287 15.56 -10.08 19.67
CA ASP A 287 14.74 -10.93 20.52
C ASP A 287 13.25 -10.57 20.32
N PRO A 288 12.39 -11.51 19.85
CA PRO A 288 10.98 -11.25 19.57
C PRO A 288 10.12 -11.04 20.82
N ASP A 289 10.50 -11.60 21.97
CA ASP A 289 9.65 -11.64 23.17
C ASP A 289 10.29 -10.98 24.41
N MET A 290 11.50 -10.45 24.27
CA MET A 290 12.37 -9.75 25.24
C MET A 290 12.72 -10.56 26.49
N ALA A 291 11.72 -11.06 27.19
CA ALA A 291 11.83 -11.81 28.44
C ALA A 291 11.06 -13.14 28.36
N GLY A 292 10.63 -13.56 27.18
CA GLY A 292 10.00 -14.85 26.97
C GLY A 292 11.06 -15.94 26.75
N SER A 293 10.68 -16.94 25.97
CA SER A 293 11.49 -18.16 25.81
C SER A 293 12.26 -18.21 24.50
N THR A 294 11.92 -17.37 23.52
CA THR A 294 12.56 -17.37 22.21
C THR A 294 13.57 -16.24 22.14
N THR A 295 14.84 -16.58 21.97
CA THR A 295 15.93 -15.58 21.96
C THR A 295 16.27 -15.14 20.54
N GLY A 296 17.07 -14.07 20.41
CA GLY A 296 17.62 -13.69 19.10
C GLY A 296 18.47 -14.81 18.48
N ARG A 297 19.18 -15.61 19.29
CA ARG A 297 19.89 -16.82 18.84
C ARG A 297 18.94 -17.77 18.10
N ASP A 298 17.78 -18.07 18.68
CA ASP A 298 16.79 -18.96 18.06
C ASP A 298 16.31 -18.44 16.70
N VAL A 299 16.14 -17.12 16.60
CA VAL A 299 15.76 -16.43 15.35
C VAL A 299 16.83 -16.56 14.28
N VAL A 300 18.11 -16.41 14.62
CA VAL A 300 19.23 -16.60 13.68
C VAL A 300 19.34 -18.06 13.24
N GLU A 301 19.12 -19.00 14.16
CA GLU A 301 19.13 -20.42 13.80
C GLU A 301 17.96 -20.79 12.88
N GLU A 302 16.77 -20.26 13.13
CA GLU A 302 15.62 -20.45 12.26
C GLU A 302 15.84 -19.83 10.88
N THR A 303 16.45 -18.65 10.83
CA THR A 303 16.87 -18.00 9.58
C THR A 303 17.76 -18.93 8.75
N ALA A 304 18.79 -19.53 9.36
CA ALA A 304 19.66 -20.48 8.67
C ALA A 304 18.88 -21.71 8.16
N ARG A 305 17.92 -22.23 8.94
CA ARG A 305 17.04 -23.34 8.55
C ARG A 305 16.18 -22.97 7.34
N GLN A 306 15.55 -21.80 7.33
CA GLN A 306 14.69 -21.36 6.22
C GLN A 306 15.48 -21.07 4.95
N LEU A 307 16.67 -20.48 5.04
CA LEU A 307 17.55 -20.26 3.89
C LEU A 307 18.07 -21.59 3.31
N CYS A 308 18.44 -22.54 4.16
CA CYS A 308 18.77 -23.89 3.71
C CYS A 308 17.58 -24.59 3.06
N LEU A 309 16.38 -24.45 3.63
CA LEU A 309 15.16 -24.99 3.03
C LEU A 309 14.92 -24.40 1.66
N TRP A 310 14.96 -23.07 1.52
CA TRP A 310 14.81 -22.39 0.23
C TRP A 310 15.82 -22.91 -0.78
N ARG A 311 17.12 -22.88 -0.44
CA ARG A 311 18.20 -23.27 -1.35
C ARG A 311 18.09 -24.70 -1.88
N GLU A 312 17.67 -25.64 -1.04
CA GLU A 312 17.61 -27.06 -1.42
C GLU A 312 16.29 -27.46 -2.09
N THR A 313 15.26 -26.61 -2.04
CA THR A 313 13.91 -26.92 -2.53
C THR A 313 13.40 -25.98 -3.62
N ALA A 314 14.03 -24.82 -3.81
CA ALA A 314 13.75 -23.94 -4.92
C ALA A 314 14.23 -24.57 -6.23
N ILE A 315 13.35 -24.58 -7.23
CA ILE A 315 13.61 -25.14 -8.54
C ILE A 315 13.13 -24.18 -9.63
N VAL A 316 13.82 -24.23 -10.76
CA VAL A 316 13.41 -23.59 -12.02
C VAL A 316 12.61 -24.62 -12.82
N ASP A 317 11.47 -24.23 -13.39
CA ASP A 317 10.73 -25.05 -14.34
C ASP A 317 11.18 -24.74 -15.77
N HIS A 318 11.93 -25.67 -16.38
CA HIS A 318 12.42 -25.50 -17.74
C HIS A 318 11.33 -25.48 -18.83
N ASN A 319 10.07 -25.81 -18.48
CA ASN A 319 8.94 -25.71 -19.40
C ASN A 319 8.26 -24.34 -19.35
N VAL A 320 8.60 -23.51 -18.37
CA VAL A 320 8.12 -22.13 -18.24
C VAL A 320 9.20 -21.21 -18.78
N GLU A 321 8.87 -20.42 -19.80
CA GLU A 321 9.79 -19.44 -20.37
C GLU A 321 10.23 -18.45 -19.29
N GLN A 322 11.55 -18.24 -19.20
CA GLN A 322 12.19 -17.36 -18.22
C GLN A 322 11.80 -17.66 -16.76
N SER A 323 11.48 -18.92 -16.42
CA SER A 323 11.14 -19.34 -15.05
C SER A 323 12.06 -18.77 -13.97
N GLY A 324 11.44 -18.17 -12.95
CA GLY A 324 12.06 -17.82 -11.68
C GLY A 324 12.21 -19.02 -10.75
N ASP A 325 12.97 -18.82 -9.68
CA ASP A 325 13.13 -19.82 -8.62
C ASP A 325 11.83 -19.92 -7.80
N TYR A 326 11.32 -21.14 -7.65
CA TYR A 326 10.12 -21.38 -6.85
C TYR A 326 10.27 -22.62 -5.97
N SER A 327 9.95 -22.48 -4.68
CA SER A 327 9.87 -23.58 -3.73
C SER A 327 8.47 -23.73 -3.16
N ALA A 328 7.74 -24.75 -3.60
CA ALA A 328 6.45 -25.11 -3.00
C ALA A 328 6.59 -25.50 -1.51
N ILE A 329 7.69 -26.18 -1.16
CA ILE A 329 7.94 -26.63 0.21
C ILE A 329 8.17 -25.44 1.14
N TRP A 330 9.00 -24.47 0.73
CA TRP A 330 9.27 -23.28 1.54
C TRP A 330 8.03 -22.41 1.71
N TRP A 331 7.24 -22.21 0.64
CA TRP A 331 5.98 -21.45 0.75
C TRP A 331 4.95 -22.12 1.66
N ASN A 332 4.88 -23.46 1.69
CA ASN A 332 4.05 -24.17 2.66
C ASN A 332 4.64 -24.11 4.08
N TYR A 333 5.97 -24.07 4.20
CA TYR A 333 6.65 -23.95 5.48
C TYR A 333 6.34 -22.61 6.15
N VAL A 334 6.55 -21.48 5.46
CA VAL A 334 6.31 -20.13 6.05
C VAL A 334 4.84 -19.84 6.32
N ASP A 335 3.93 -20.44 5.54
CA ASP A 335 2.49 -20.38 5.75
C ASP A 335 2.07 -21.08 7.07
N LEU A 336 2.67 -22.24 7.35
CA LEU A 336 2.32 -23.07 8.52
C LEU A 336 3.13 -22.74 9.78
N LEU A 337 4.36 -22.27 9.64
CA LEU A 337 5.32 -22.12 10.74
C LEU A 337 4.74 -21.35 11.94
N PRO A 338 4.10 -20.17 11.79
CA PRO A 338 3.63 -19.39 12.94
C PRO A 338 2.51 -20.09 13.72
N ASN A 339 1.76 -20.98 13.07
CA ASN A 339 0.68 -21.74 13.68
C ASN A 339 1.17 -23.06 14.31
N VAL A 340 2.17 -23.69 13.70
CA VAL A 340 2.69 -25.00 14.13
C VAL A 340 3.79 -24.84 15.19
N CYS A 341 4.66 -23.85 15.01
CA CYS A 341 5.78 -23.50 15.87
C CYS A 341 5.69 -22.04 16.32
N PRO A 342 4.65 -21.66 17.09
CA PRO A 342 4.50 -20.29 17.57
C PRO A 342 5.66 -19.89 18.49
N MET A 343 5.99 -18.59 18.51
CA MET A 343 7.08 -18.04 19.33
C MET A 343 6.89 -18.36 20.83
N ASP A 344 5.66 -18.28 21.34
CA ASP A 344 5.30 -18.62 22.72
C ASP A 344 4.95 -20.11 22.91
N GLY A 345 5.27 -20.95 21.92
CA GLY A 345 5.02 -22.38 21.93
C GLY A 345 5.79 -23.11 23.03
N LYS A 346 5.31 -24.30 23.42
CA LYS A 346 5.92 -25.12 24.48
C LYS A 346 6.17 -26.54 24.00
N GLY A 347 7.18 -27.18 24.59
CA GLY A 347 7.57 -28.56 24.26
C GLY A 347 7.93 -28.70 22.78
N ASN A 348 7.40 -29.72 22.12
CA ASN A 348 7.66 -30.01 20.71
C ASN A 348 7.03 -29.00 19.73
N LYS A 349 6.22 -28.05 20.21
CA LYS A 349 5.67 -26.93 19.44
C LYS A 349 6.37 -25.61 19.73
N ALA A 350 7.35 -25.59 20.64
CA ALA A 350 8.14 -24.39 20.87
C ALA A 350 8.86 -23.99 19.57
N PHE A 351 8.92 -22.69 19.31
CA PHE A 351 9.76 -22.16 18.25
C PHE A 351 11.20 -22.61 18.46
N GLY A 352 11.79 -23.21 17.43
CA GLY A 352 13.12 -23.81 17.53
C GLY A 352 13.30 -25.04 16.67
N GLN A 353 14.47 -25.67 16.79
CA GLN A 353 14.93 -26.72 15.89
C GLN A 353 14.00 -27.93 15.82
N GLU A 354 13.51 -28.44 16.97
CA GLU A 354 12.69 -29.65 17.00
C GLU A 354 11.39 -29.47 16.20
N CYS A 355 10.68 -28.36 16.45
CA CYS A 355 9.43 -28.06 15.76
C CYS A 355 9.68 -27.76 14.27
N SER A 356 10.69 -26.95 13.96
CA SER A 356 11.10 -26.59 12.60
C SER A 356 11.40 -27.84 11.75
N PHE A 357 12.27 -28.73 12.24
CA PHE A 357 12.62 -29.97 11.53
C PHE A 357 11.43 -30.93 11.42
N GLY A 358 10.57 -31.00 12.43
CA GLY A 358 9.32 -31.75 12.37
C GLY A 358 8.43 -31.27 11.22
N LEU A 359 8.24 -29.95 11.11
CA LEU A 359 7.46 -29.34 10.03
C LEU A 359 8.09 -29.56 8.66
N MET A 360 9.40 -29.33 8.50
CA MET A 360 10.11 -29.57 7.23
C MET A 360 9.97 -31.02 6.75
N LYS A 361 10.14 -31.98 7.66
CA LYS A 361 9.99 -33.40 7.36
C LYS A 361 8.55 -33.75 6.95
N ASN A 362 7.55 -33.18 7.64
CA ASN A 362 6.13 -33.40 7.30
C ASN A 362 5.76 -32.83 5.93
N LEU A 363 6.41 -31.75 5.51
CA LEU A 363 6.25 -31.15 4.18
C LEU A 363 7.05 -31.88 3.08
N GLY A 364 7.78 -32.94 3.43
CA GLY A 364 8.53 -33.75 2.48
C GLY A 364 9.91 -33.20 2.10
N ALA A 365 10.49 -32.31 2.91
CA ALA A 365 11.86 -31.84 2.68
C ALA A 365 12.89 -32.97 2.88
N ASP A 366 13.94 -32.98 2.05
CA ASP A 366 15.08 -33.90 2.20
C ASP A 366 15.97 -33.43 3.35
N MET A 367 15.69 -33.93 4.56
CA MET A 367 16.43 -33.57 5.76
C MET A 367 17.92 -33.89 5.68
N THR A 368 18.35 -34.82 4.84
CA THR A 368 19.78 -35.10 4.64
C THR A 368 20.46 -33.92 3.95
N LYS A 369 19.84 -33.35 2.91
CA LYS A 369 20.35 -32.14 2.25
C LYS A 369 20.28 -30.91 3.16
N ILE A 370 19.18 -30.73 3.89
CA ILE A 370 19.02 -29.60 4.82
C ILE A 370 20.09 -29.63 5.92
N ASN A 371 20.29 -30.78 6.56
CA ASN A 371 21.32 -30.90 7.60
C ASN A 371 22.73 -30.70 7.03
N LYS A 372 22.99 -31.17 5.80
CA LYS A 372 24.26 -30.90 5.10
C LYS A 372 24.46 -29.39 4.86
N CYS A 373 23.42 -28.67 4.45
CA CYS A 373 23.45 -27.22 4.31
C CYS A 373 23.79 -26.53 5.63
N LEU A 374 23.09 -26.88 6.72
CA LEU A 374 23.27 -26.27 8.03
C LEU A 374 24.63 -26.56 8.64
N THR A 375 25.21 -27.72 8.38
CA THR A 375 26.54 -28.10 8.92
C THR A 375 27.69 -27.50 8.13
N LYS A 376 27.54 -27.37 6.79
CA LYS A 376 28.64 -26.95 5.92
C LYS A 376 28.60 -25.47 5.55
N ASP A 377 27.41 -24.93 5.33
CA ASP A 377 27.24 -23.65 4.65
C ASP A 377 26.56 -22.58 5.51
N LYS A 378 26.18 -22.87 6.77
CA LYS A 378 25.47 -21.94 7.68
C LYS A 378 26.19 -20.59 7.79
N GLU A 379 27.48 -20.59 8.08
CA GLU A 379 28.26 -19.36 8.23
C GLU A 379 28.30 -18.54 6.92
N ALA A 380 28.54 -19.20 5.78
CA ALA A 380 28.58 -18.52 4.48
C ALA A 380 27.21 -17.93 4.08
N ILE A 381 26.12 -18.62 4.42
CA ILE A 381 24.75 -18.12 4.21
C ILE A 381 24.52 -16.88 5.07
N LEU A 382 24.75 -16.95 6.39
CA LEU A 382 24.52 -15.83 7.30
C LEU A 382 25.42 -14.62 6.98
N SER A 383 26.66 -14.86 6.55
CA SER A 383 27.57 -13.81 6.10
C SER A 383 27.05 -13.07 4.87
N ARG A 384 26.47 -13.79 3.91
CA ARG A 384 25.83 -13.17 2.74
C ARG A 384 24.62 -12.33 3.13
N GLU A 385 23.75 -12.81 4.01
CA GLU A 385 22.59 -12.04 4.49
C GLU A 385 23.02 -10.77 5.21
N ARG A 386 24.00 -10.87 6.12
CA ARG A 386 24.55 -9.74 6.87
C ARG A 386 25.16 -8.67 5.95
N LEU A 387 25.81 -9.07 4.87
CA LEU A 387 26.41 -8.14 3.90
C LEU A 387 25.37 -7.57 2.92
N ASN A 388 24.25 -8.25 2.72
CA ASN A 388 23.17 -7.84 1.84
C ASN A 388 22.06 -7.10 2.60
N HIS A 389 22.41 -6.10 3.40
CA HIS A 389 21.41 -5.28 4.11
C HIS A 389 20.64 -4.36 3.17
N ALA A 390 19.32 -4.34 3.33
CA ALA A 390 18.47 -3.30 2.75
C ALA A 390 18.45 -2.04 3.64
N TRP A 391 17.67 -1.04 3.22
CA TRP A 391 17.47 0.21 3.95
C TRP A 391 16.54 0.08 5.17
N SER A 392 15.98 -1.10 5.43
CA SER A 392 15.04 -1.39 6.52
C SER A 392 14.97 -2.92 6.74
N PRO A 393 14.73 -3.41 7.97
CA PRO A 393 14.49 -4.83 8.25
C PRO A 393 13.33 -5.42 7.45
N LEU A 394 12.32 -4.60 7.17
CA LEU A 394 11.22 -4.92 6.27
C LEU A 394 11.36 -4.04 5.02
N ALA A 395 11.96 -4.60 3.97
CA ALA A 395 12.21 -3.91 2.72
C ALA A 395 11.89 -4.83 1.54
N MET A 396 11.55 -4.23 0.40
CA MET A 396 11.16 -4.98 -0.79
C MET A 396 11.65 -4.31 -2.07
N ARG A 397 12.12 -5.13 -3.01
CA ARG A 397 12.35 -4.73 -4.40
C ARG A 397 11.50 -5.58 -5.33
N ILE A 398 11.03 -4.96 -6.40
CA ILE A 398 10.31 -5.63 -7.50
C ILE A 398 11.05 -5.24 -8.78
N ASN A 399 11.67 -6.18 -9.50
CA ASN A 399 12.53 -5.89 -10.67
C ASN A 399 13.61 -4.84 -10.35
N ASP A 400 14.34 -5.03 -9.25
CA ASP A 400 15.31 -4.09 -8.66
C ASP A 400 14.76 -2.70 -8.27
N TRP A 401 13.50 -2.43 -8.57
CA TRP A 401 12.83 -1.19 -8.20
C TRP A 401 12.39 -1.25 -6.74
N LYS A 402 12.78 -0.22 -5.99
CA LYS A 402 12.43 -0.09 -4.58
C LYS A 402 10.92 0.10 -4.41
N TYR A 403 10.31 -0.85 -3.71
CA TYR A 403 8.93 -0.72 -3.26
C TYR A 403 8.85 0.10 -1.97
N SER A 404 8.02 1.15 -1.97
CA SER A 404 7.78 2.05 -0.83
C SER A 404 6.32 1.99 -0.33
N GLY A 405 5.48 1.06 -0.80
CA GLY A 405 4.10 0.94 -0.32
C GLY A 405 3.98 0.20 1.02
N PRO A 406 2.76 0.04 1.56
CA PRO A 406 2.51 -0.81 2.72
C PRO A 406 2.85 -2.26 2.40
N LEU A 407 3.19 -3.02 3.42
CA LEU A 407 3.36 -4.47 3.33
C LEU A 407 1.98 -5.13 3.31
N ASP A 408 1.23 -4.91 2.23
CA ASP A 408 -0.12 -5.39 1.96
C ASP A 408 -0.09 -6.36 0.76
N PRO A 409 -0.56 -7.61 0.90
CA PRO A 409 -0.49 -8.62 -0.16
C PRO A 409 -1.17 -8.22 -1.47
N GLU A 410 -2.31 -7.53 -1.42
CA GLU A 410 -3.06 -7.13 -2.62
C GLU A 410 -2.34 -6.00 -3.37
N VAL A 411 -1.89 -4.98 -2.64
CA VAL A 411 -1.15 -3.84 -3.23
C VAL A 411 0.18 -4.32 -3.84
N ILE A 412 0.87 -5.23 -3.17
CA ILE A 412 2.12 -5.80 -3.68
C ILE A 412 1.87 -6.67 -4.91
N THR A 413 0.79 -7.46 -4.92
CA THR A 413 0.40 -8.25 -6.09
C THR A 413 0.08 -7.35 -7.28
N GLN A 414 -0.57 -6.19 -7.07
CA GLN A 414 -0.77 -5.22 -8.14
C GLN A 414 0.56 -4.70 -8.72
N ALA A 415 1.52 -4.40 -7.85
CA ALA A 415 2.86 -3.97 -8.28
C ALA A 415 3.58 -5.06 -9.07
N VAL A 416 3.60 -6.30 -8.55
CA VAL A 416 4.18 -7.48 -9.24
C VAL A 416 3.51 -7.69 -10.60
N CYS A 417 2.18 -7.71 -10.65
CA CYS A 417 1.42 -7.90 -11.89
C CYS A 417 1.57 -6.76 -12.90
N SER A 418 1.97 -5.57 -12.47
CA SER A 418 2.30 -4.43 -13.34
C SER A 418 3.74 -4.50 -13.90
N GLY A 419 4.62 -5.25 -13.23
CA GLY A 419 6.02 -5.44 -13.59
C GLY A 419 6.25 -6.52 -14.66
N PHE A 420 5.22 -7.21 -15.13
CA PHE A 420 5.36 -8.12 -16.26
C PHE A 420 5.36 -7.36 -17.59
N GLU A 421 6.23 -7.75 -18.52
CA GLU A 421 6.14 -7.34 -19.93
C GLU A 421 4.79 -7.76 -20.52
N GLU A 422 4.48 -9.06 -20.41
CA GLU A 422 3.21 -9.67 -20.74
C GLU A 422 2.55 -10.23 -19.48
N ARG A 423 1.40 -9.67 -19.11
CA ARG A 423 0.72 -10.06 -17.86
C ARG A 423 0.23 -11.51 -17.95
N PRO A 424 0.59 -12.38 -16.99
CA PRO A 424 0.12 -13.75 -16.96
C PRO A 424 -1.35 -13.85 -16.48
N GLN A 425 -2.09 -14.87 -16.93
CA GLN A 425 -3.51 -15.07 -16.58
C GLN A 425 -3.74 -15.18 -15.07
N GLU A 426 -2.77 -15.71 -14.33
CA GLU A 426 -2.75 -15.80 -12.87
C GLU A 426 -2.96 -14.43 -12.21
N CYS A 427 -2.42 -13.36 -12.78
CA CYS A 427 -2.64 -12.00 -12.30
C CYS A 427 -4.10 -11.55 -12.43
N ASP A 428 -4.80 -11.97 -13.49
CA ASP A 428 -6.21 -11.60 -13.65
C ASP A 428 -7.08 -12.28 -12.59
N THR A 429 -6.76 -13.53 -12.25
CA THR A 429 -7.38 -14.28 -11.15
C THR A 429 -7.13 -13.62 -9.78
N LEU A 430 -5.89 -13.23 -9.51
CA LEU A 430 -5.50 -12.65 -8.23
C LEU A 430 -6.04 -11.23 -8.02
N LEU A 431 -6.12 -10.42 -9.08
CA LEU A 431 -6.59 -9.02 -8.98
C LEU A 431 -8.12 -8.88 -9.07
N HIS A 432 -8.82 -9.88 -9.59
CA HIS A 432 -10.29 -9.86 -9.74
C HIS A 432 -10.93 -11.17 -9.26
N PRO A 433 -10.83 -11.51 -7.97
CA PRO A 433 -11.37 -12.77 -7.44
C PRO A 433 -12.89 -12.91 -7.67
N THR A 434 -13.61 -11.78 -7.78
CA THR A 434 -15.05 -11.73 -8.02
C THR A 434 -15.50 -11.99 -9.46
N LYS A 435 -14.62 -11.87 -10.46
CA LYS A 435 -14.99 -12.17 -11.86
C LYS A 435 -15.14 -13.67 -12.08
N ILE A 436 -14.24 -14.47 -11.51
CA ILE A 436 -14.24 -15.94 -11.68
C ILE A 436 -15.36 -16.57 -10.84
N GLY A 437 -15.59 -16.08 -9.62
CA GLY A 437 -16.71 -16.57 -8.80
C GLY A 437 -18.10 -16.23 -9.36
N PHE A 438 -18.20 -15.22 -10.23
CA PHE A 438 -19.43 -14.89 -10.94
C PHE A 438 -19.57 -15.69 -12.24
N GLU A 439 -18.51 -15.83 -13.04
CA GLU A 439 -18.53 -16.67 -14.25
C GLU A 439 -18.73 -18.16 -13.92
N GLU A 440 -18.03 -18.70 -12.91
CA GLU A 440 -18.22 -20.10 -12.45
C GLU A 440 -19.60 -20.32 -11.83
N LYS A 441 -20.19 -19.30 -11.19
CA LYS A 441 -21.58 -19.38 -10.70
C LYS A 441 -22.59 -19.24 -11.82
N VAL A 442 -22.33 -18.45 -12.85
CA VAL A 442 -23.23 -18.31 -13.99
C VAL A 442 -23.31 -19.62 -14.76
N ASP A 443 -22.18 -20.30 -14.98
CA ASP A 443 -22.13 -21.61 -15.64
C ASP A 443 -22.80 -22.72 -14.79
N LYS A 444 -22.65 -22.68 -13.45
CA LYS A 444 -23.33 -23.64 -12.54
C LYS A 444 -24.82 -23.36 -12.33
N VAL A 445 -25.29 -22.12 -12.52
CA VAL A 445 -26.70 -21.75 -12.38
C VAL A 445 -27.51 -22.14 -13.63
N GLU A 446 -26.86 -22.28 -14.79
CA GLU A 446 -27.55 -22.74 -16.00
C GLU A 446 -27.84 -24.25 -16.00
N GLU A 447 -27.18 -25.03 -15.12
CA GLU A 447 -27.30 -26.50 -15.06
C GLU A 447 -28.24 -27.01 -13.94
N GLU A 448 -28.55 -26.22 -12.91
CA GLU A 448 -29.51 -26.61 -11.87
C GLU A 448 -30.86 -25.87 -11.98
N GLN A 449 -31.81 -26.57 -12.60
CA GLN A 449 -33.27 -26.37 -12.62
C GLN A 449 -33.82 -25.23 -11.74
N GLY A 450 -34.09 -24.08 -12.37
CA GLY A 450 -34.91 -23.04 -11.79
C GLY A 450 -36.31 -23.56 -11.39
N VAL A 451 -36.77 -23.17 -10.21
CA VAL A 451 -38.09 -23.52 -9.66
C VAL A 451 -39.17 -23.21 -10.71
N PRO A 452 -39.95 -24.21 -11.15
CA PRO A 452 -40.87 -24.02 -12.26
C PRO A 452 -41.96 -23.00 -11.88
N TRP A 453 -42.25 -22.10 -12.81
CA TRP A 453 -43.09 -20.91 -12.63
C TRP A 453 -44.50 -21.18 -12.05
N TRP A 454 -45.02 -22.41 -12.14
CA TRP A 454 -46.29 -22.80 -11.55
C TRP A 454 -46.29 -22.72 -10.01
N ILE A 455 -45.13 -22.86 -9.35
CA ILE A 455 -45.02 -22.74 -7.89
C ILE A 455 -45.30 -21.30 -7.43
N PHE A 456 -44.83 -20.30 -8.20
CA PHE A 456 -45.18 -18.90 -7.95
C PHE A 456 -46.68 -18.64 -8.13
N VAL A 457 -47.28 -19.22 -9.17
CA VAL A 457 -48.72 -19.08 -9.43
C VAL A 457 -49.56 -19.69 -8.30
N VAL A 458 -49.20 -20.89 -7.81
CA VAL A 458 -49.91 -21.55 -6.71
C VAL A 458 -49.76 -20.76 -5.41
N SER A 459 -48.59 -20.19 -5.13
CA SER A 459 -48.35 -19.36 -3.94
C SER A 459 -49.21 -18.08 -3.94
N ILE A 460 -49.29 -17.39 -5.08
CA ILE A 460 -50.11 -16.18 -5.23
C ILE A 460 -51.61 -16.50 -5.09
N ILE A 461 -52.06 -17.61 -5.66
CA ILE A 461 -53.44 -18.07 -5.50
C ILE A 461 -53.74 -18.40 -4.03
N GLY A 462 -52.83 -19.11 -3.35
CA GLY A 462 -52.95 -19.41 -1.92
C GLY A 462 -53.06 -18.15 -1.06
N ALA A 463 -52.18 -17.17 -1.27
CA ALA A 463 -52.23 -15.89 -0.57
C ALA A 463 -53.53 -15.13 -0.83
N SER A 464 -54.01 -15.14 -2.07
CA SER A 464 -55.28 -14.50 -2.47
C SER A 464 -56.49 -15.12 -1.76
N ILE A 465 -56.53 -16.46 -1.64
CA ILE A 465 -57.59 -17.18 -0.92
C ILE A 465 -57.59 -16.83 0.58
N VAL A 466 -56.41 -16.70 1.19
CA VAL A 466 -56.28 -16.30 2.60
C VAL A 466 -56.82 -14.89 2.82
N VAL A 467 -56.46 -13.94 1.95
CA VAL A 467 -56.95 -12.55 2.04
C VAL A 467 -58.47 -12.49 1.88
N VAL A 468 -59.03 -13.22 0.91
CA VAL A 468 -60.49 -13.28 0.70
C VAL A 468 -61.20 -13.92 1.92
N SER A 469 -60.61 -14.96 2.51
CA SER A 469 -61.15 -15.62 3.70
C SER A 469 -61.15 -14.69 4.91
N LEU A 470 -60.06 -13.96 5.13
CA LEU A 470 -59.96 -12.95 6.20
C LEU A 470 -60.97 -11.81 5.99
N PHE A 471 -61.16 -11.35 4.75
CA PHE A 471 -62.16 -10.34 4.43
C PHE A 471 -63.59 -10.84 4.70
N PHE A 472 -63.88 -12.10 4.40
CA PHE A 472 -65.19 -12.68 4.68
C PHE A 472 -65.45 -12.80 6.18
N ILE A 473 -64.46 -13.24 6.96
CA ILE A 473 -64.53 -13.29 8.42
C ILE A 473 -64.74 -11.88 8.99
N TYR A 474 -64.00 -10.89 8.49
CA TYR A 474 -64.14 -9.49 8.89
C TYR A 474 -65.54 -8.93 8.57
N ARG A 475 -66.08 -9.21 7.38
CA ARG A 475 -67.45 -8.85 6.99
C ARG A 475 -68.50 -9.46 7.93
N VAL A 476 -68.37 -10.75 8.26
CA VAL A 476 -69.29 -11.43 9.19
C VAL A 476 -69.16 -10.87 10.60
N TRP A 477 -67.96 -10.54 11.05
CA TRP A 477 -67.71 -9.94 12.36
C TRP A 477 -68.31 -8.54 12.47
N ILE A 478 -68.10 -7.68 11.47
CA ILE A 478 -68.71 -6.35 11.38
C ILE A 478 -70.23 -6.42 11.33
N ALA A 479 -70.81 -7.32 10.53
CA ALA A 479 -72.26 -7.48 10.46
C ALA A 479 -72.86 -7.90 11.81
N ARG A 480 -72.14 -8.72 12.59
CA ARG A 480 -72.54 -9.07 13.96
C ARG A 480 -72.39 -7.91 14.93
N HIS A 481 -71.37 -7.07 14.78
CA HIS A 481 -71.15 -5.92 15.65
C HIS A 481 -72.17 -4.81 15.40
N LEU A 482 -72.49 -4.49 14.14
CA LEU A 482 -73.53 -3.53 13.77
C LEU A 482 -74.93 -3.92 14.26
N ARG A 483 -75.29 -5.22 14.22
CA ARG A 483 -76.55 -5.71 14.80
C ARG A 483 -76.64 -5.49 16.32
N LYS A 484 -75.51 -5.47 17.03
CA LYS A 484 -75.48 -5.19 18.47
C LYS A 484 -75.63 -3.69 18.74
N ALA A 485 -75.05 -2.83 17.90
CA ALA A 485 -75.17 -1.37 18.03
C ALA A 485 -76.60 -0.86 17.75
N LEU A 486 -77.26 -1.35 16.69
CA LEU A 486 -78.65 -0.98 16.34
C LEU A 486 -79.71 -1.40 17.39
N ARG A 487 -79.43 -2.43 18.19
CA ARG A 487 -80.32 -2.85 19.29
C ARG A 487 -80.23 -1.92 20.51
N CYS A 488 -79.14 -1.18 20.69
CA CYS A 488 -79.01 -0.23 21.78
C CYS A 488 -79.71 1.10 21.48
N GLU A 489 -79.77 1.51 20.21
CA GLU A 489 -80.42 2.76 19.78
C GLU A 489 -81.96 2.67 19.91
N LEU A 490 -82.56 1.55 19.50
CA LEU A 490 -84.00 1.31 19.67
C LEU A 490 -84.45 1.15 21.14
N MET A 491 -83.58 0.68 22.02
CA MET A 491 -83.86 0.56 23.47
C MET A 491 -83.72 1.91 24.20
N ALA A 492 -82.92 2.84 23.67
CA ALA A 492 -82.76 4.18 24.22
C ALA A 492 -83.96 5.09 23.88
N GLU A 493 -84.52 4.98 22.68
CA GLU A 493 -85.73 5.73 22.29
C GLU A 493 -86.99 5.25 23.04
N MET A 494 -87.15 3.93 23.28
CA MET A 494 -88.30 3.41 24.05
C MET A 494 -88.28 3.80 25.54
N LYS A 495 -87.10 4.03 26.14
CA LYS A 495 -86.96 4.44 27.55
C LYS A 495 -87.37 5.91 27.75
N GLN A 496 -87.31 6.73 26.71
CA GLN A 496 -87.61 8.17 26.77
C GLN A 496 -89.12 8.49 26.65
N GLN A 497 -89.94 7.53 26.20
CA GLN A 497 -91.41 7.67 26.19
C GLN A 497 -92.10 7.14 27.46
N MET A 498 -91.39 6.41 28.33
CA MET A 498 -91.96 5.78 29.53
C MET A 498 -91.60 6.45 30.86
N SER A 499 -90.87 7.58 30.86
CA SER A 499 -90.42 8.24 32.10
C SER A 499 -91.14 9.56 32.44
N THR A 500 -92.30 9.82 31.85
CA THR A 500 -93.22 10.87 32.32
C THR A 500 -94.47 10.21 32.91
N ASP A 501 -94.30 9.56 34.06
CA ASP A 501 -95.31 9.41 35.10
C ASP A 501 -94.62 8.77 36.32
N ASP A 502 -94.96 9.31 37.49
CA ASP A 502 -94.79 8.77 38.85
C ASP A 502 -93.60 9.13 39.76
N ASP A 503 -94.05 9.29 41.02
CA ASP A 503 -93.53 9.90 42.25
C ASP A 503 -92.33 9.21 42.93
N PRO A 504 -91.61 9.91 43.84
CA PRO A 504 -90.34 9.47 44.39
C PRO A 504 -90.54 8.63 45.66
N ALA A 505 -90.74 7.32 45.53
CA ALA A 505 -90.61 6.40 46.66
C ALA A 505 -90.43 4.94 46.22
N ASN A 506 -89.23 4.57 45.76
CA ASN A 506 -88.57 3.27 45.95
C ASN A 506 -87.43 3.13 44.93
N ALA A 507 -86.22 3.49 45.35
CA ALA A 507 -85.00 3.28 44.59
C ALA A 507 -84.53 1.82 44.74
N ALA A 508 -84.57 1.06 43.65
CA ALA A 508 -83.74 -0.13 43.46
C ALA A 508 -82.73 0.17 42.34
N PRO A 509 -81.42 -0.05 42.53
CA PRO A 509 -80.42 0.27 41.53
C PRO A 509 -80.42 -0.78 40.41
N GLN A 510 -80.88 -0.40 39.22
CA GLN A 510 -80.66 -1.17 38.00
C GLN A 510 -79.30 -0.80 37.39
N THR A 511 -78.45 -1.81 37.17
CA THR A 511 -77.15 -1.67 36.50
C THR A 511 -77.34 -1.67 34.98
N ASP A 512 -77.19 -0.50 34.35
CA ASP A 512 -77.19 -0.34 32.89
C ASP A 512 -75.93 -0.98 32.23
N PRO A 513 -76.07 -1.63 31.06
CA PRO A 513 -74.94 -2.16 30.31
C PRO A 513 -74.12 -1.05 29.64
N LYS A 514 -72.81 -1.01 29.94
CA LYS A 514 -71.81 -0.07 29.41
C LYS A 514 -71.67 -0.16 27.88
N CYS A 515 -71.95 0.96 27.19
CA CYS A 515 -71.47 1.25 25.84
C CYS A 515 -70.20 2.11 25.91
N PRO A 516 -69.12 1.80 25.17
CA PRO A 516 -67.85 2.52 25.29
C PRO A 516 -67.81 3.84 24.51
N SER A 517 -67.34 4.92 25.15
CA SER A 517 -67.14 6.26 24.61
C SER A 517 -65.68 6.52 24.22
N ALA A 518 -65.46 7.25 23.11
CA ALA A 518 -64.16 7.65 22.58
C ALA A 518 -63.50 8.78 23.40
N GLY A 519 -62.18 8.72 23.61
CA GLY A 519 -61.41 9.74 24.35
C GLY A 519 -60.16 10.20 23.59
N HIS A 520 -60.02 11.52 23.45
CA HIS A 520 -58.92 12.26 22.83
C HIS A 520 -57.72 12.48 23.78
N TYR A 521 -56.56 12.71 23.17
CA TYR A 521 -55.20 12.89 23.72
C TYR A 521 -54.89 14.38 23.98
N GLN A 522 -54.11 14.72 25.02
CA GLN A 522 -52.91 15.62 25.02
C GLN A 522 -52.51 16.18 26.42
N PRO A 523 -51.26 16.69 26.62
CA PRO A 523 -50.36 16.29 27.72
C PRO A 523 -49.83 17.46 28.59
N THR A 524 -49.02 17.16 29.62
CA THR A 524 -48.13 18.15 30.28
C THR A 524 -46.79 17.56 30.75
N ALA A 525 -45.76 18.42 30.71
CA ALA A 525 -44.32 18.21 30.92
C ALA A 525 -43.90 18.34 32.42
N PRO A 526 -42.60 18.14 32.79
CA PRO A 526 -42.16 17.53 34.05
C PRO A 526 -41.69 18.52 35.13
N ASN A 527 -41.56 18.02 36.38
CA ASN A 527 -40.93 18.69 37.51
C ASN A 527 -39.81 17.86 38.15
N GLU A 528 -38.90 18.59 38.78
CA GLU A 528 -37.59 18.29 39.36
C GLU A 528 -37.66 17.79 40.83
N GLU A 529 -36.48 17.42 41.40
CA GLU A 529 -36.14 17.00 42.80
C GLU A 529 -36.16 15.48 43.11
N ARG A 530 -35.25 14.87 43.91
CA ARG A 530 -33.97 15.18 44.61
C ARG A 530 -33.53 13.87 45.36
N GLU A 531 -32.22 13.68 45.60
CA GLU A 531 -31.52 12.78 46.59
C GLU A 531 -31.66 11.24 46.44
N GLY A 532 -30.67 10.35 46.68
CA GLY A 532 -29.28 10.39 47.21
C GLY A 532 -28.78 8.95 47.52
N ASP A 533 -27.45 8.77 47.67
CA ASP A 533 -26.67 7.64 48.25
C ASP A 533 -26.52 6.30 47.47
N GLU A 534 -25.39 5.56 47.40
CA GLU A 534 -24.07 5.56 48.09
C GLU A 534 -23.03 4.66 47.33
N MET A 535 -21.72 4.94 47.53
CA MET A 535 -20.55 4.02 47.67
C MET A 535 -19.70 3.46 46.47
N ASN A 536 -18.51 4.09 46.27
CA ASN A 536 -17.08 3.64 46.04
C ASN A 536 -16.70 2.37 45.20
N PRO A 537 -15.48 2.21 44.59
CA PRO A 537 -14.16 2.65 45.11
C PRO A 537 -13.04 3.15 44.13
N HIS A 538 -12.13 3.96 44.71
CA HIS A 538 -10.65 4.06 44.56
C HIS A 538 -9.90 4.36 43.22
N PRO A 539 -8.67 4.95 43.29
CA PRO A 539 -8.12 5.85 42.27
C PRO A 539 -6.98 5.23 41.43
N HIS A 540 -6.88 5.65 40.18
CA HIS A 540 -5.69 5.44 39.35
C HIS A 540 -4.76 6.65 39.37
N VAL A 541 -3.51 6.33 39.67
CA VAL A 541 -2.33 7.18 39.81
C VAL A 541 -1.83 7.65 38.44
N ILE A 542 -1.45 8.91 38.37
CA ILE A 542 -0.76 9.58 37.26
C ILE A 542 0.72 9.22 37.32
N VAL A 543 1.29 8.70 36.22
CA VAL A 543 2.74 8.69 35.99
C VAL A 543 3.00 9.20 34.57
N GLY A 544 3.77 10.29 34.48
CA GLY A 544 4.18 10.92 33.24
C GLY A 544 5.30 10.15 32.53
N SER A 545 5.23 10.12 31.21
CA SER A 545 6.30 9.59 30.36
C SER A 545 7.17 10.73 29.86
N GLY A 546 8.43 10.71 30.28
CA GLY A 546 9.49 11.59 29.83
C GLY A 546 10.00 11.22 28.43
N ALA A 547 10.44 12.26 27.73
CA ALA A 547 11.06 12.22 26.43
C ALA A 547 12.42 11.50 26.46
N PHE A 548 12.68 10.65 25.47
CA PHE A 548 14.02 10.15 25.15
C PHE A 548 14.55 10.89 23.92
N HIS A 549 15.68 11.56 24.12
CA HIS A 549 16.52 12.18 23.11
C HIS A 549 17.34 11.10 22.41
N GLU A 550 17.29 11.07 21.08
CA GLU A 550 18.17 10.28 20.22
C GLU A 550 19.36 11.17 19.81
N ALA A 551 20.57 10.73 20.15
CA ALA A 551 21.82 11.36 19.78
C ALA A 551 22.47 10.56 18.65
N ALA A 552 22.89 11.30 17.63
CA ALA A 552 23.57 10.81 16.44
C ALA A 552 24.94 10.18 16.74
N ASN A 553 25.28 9.16 15.96
CA ASN A 553 26.60 8.97 15.37
C ASN A 553 26.47 8.18 14.06
#